data_AF-A0A1D6NJK1-F1
#
_entry.id   AF-A0A1D6NJK1-F1
#
_cell.length_a   1.000
_cell.length_b   1.000
_cell.length_c   1.000
_cell.angle_alpha   90.00
_cell.angle_beta   90.00
_cell.angle_gamma   90.00
#
_symmetry.space_group_name_H-M   'P 1'
#
loop_
_entity.id
_entity.type
_entity.pdbx_description
1 polymer ?
#
loop_
_entity_poly.entity_id
_entity_poly.type
_entity_poly.pdbx_seq_one_letter_code
_entity_poly.pdbx_strand_id
1 'polypeptide(L)'
;MVTRLVAEVLSQLKLNIREIHSRKTQSARTKVSDEFRKSKGLILVSSDVSARGVDYPDVTLVMQVGLPADREQYIHRLGRTGRKGKEGQGILLLAPWEMHFLSTVNDLSISEAATPSVDSSIQAAVKDAVRRVEMKSKESAYQAWLGYYNSHKATNRDKARLVMLAEEFSQSIGLAVPPAIPKQILRKMGLSNVPGLRSS
;
A
#
# COMPACT_ATOMS: atom_id res chain seq x y z
N MET A 1 3.27 9.13 1.79
CA MET A 1 3.44 7.85 1.07
C MET A 1 2.44 6.87 1.65
N VAL A 2 1.89 5.97 0.84
CA VAL A 2 0.85 5.02 1.28
C VAL A 2 1.35 4.13 2.44
N THR A 3 2.60 3.66 2.38
CA THR A 3 3.23 2.86 3.47
C THR A 3 3.14 3.55 4.83
N ARG A 4 3.41 4.85 4.89
CA ARG A 4 3.36 5.63 6.14
C ARG A 4 1.94 5.81 6.65
N LEU A 5 1.00 6.08 5.76
CA LEU A 5 -0.42 6.15 6.11
C LEU A 5 -0.89 4.85 6.77
N VAL A 6 -0.61 3.71 6.14
CA VAL A 6 -1.01 2.38 6.67
C VAL A 6 -0.34 2.13 8.03
N ALA A 7 0.96 2.41 8.15
CA ALA A 7 1.68 2.26 9.41
C ALA A 7 1.09 3.14 10.54
N GLU A 8 0.73 4.38 10.24
CA GLU A 8 0.09 5.27 11.21
C GLU A 8 -1.30 4.77 11.61
N VAL A 9 -2.14 4.33 10.67
CA VAL A 9 -3.46 3.73 10.98
C VAL A 9 -3.31 2.53 11.92
N LEU A 10 -2.44 1.58 11.58
CA LEU A 10 -2.24 0.38 12.40
C LEU A 10 -1.63 0.71 13.78
N SER A 11 -0.79 1.75 13.86
CA SER A 11 -0.25 2.25 15.12
C SER A 11 -1.34 2.85 16.02
N GLN A 12 -2.31 3.58 15.45
CA GLN A 12 -3.47 4.08 16.20
C GLN A 12 -4.32 2.94 16.78
N LEU A 13 -4.36 1.79 16.10
CA LEU A 13 -4.99 0.55 16.57
C LEU A 13 -4.13 -0.23 17.60
N LYS A 14 -3.02 0.34 18.06
CA LYS A 14 -2.11 -0.23 19.08
C LYS A 14 -1.47 -1.56 18.67
N LEU A 15 -1.32 -1.80 17.37
CA LEU A 15 -0.60 -2.96 16.86
C LEU A 15 0.91 -2.74 16.92
N ASN A 16 1.67 -3.82 17.10
CA ASN A 16 3.13 -3.77 17.10
C ASN A 16 3.66 -3.63 15.67
N ILE A 17 3.81 -2.39 15.20
CA ILE A 17 4.15 -2.08 13.81
C ILE A 17 5.53 -1.44 13.67
N ARG A 18 6.19 -1.70 12.55
CA ARG A 18 7.33 -0.91 12.05
C ARG A 18 7.11 -0.59 10.58
N GLU A 19 7.70 0.51 10.12
CA GLU A 19 7.63 0.91 8.72
C GLU A 19 9.02 1.00 8.09
N ILE A 20 9.11 0.60 6.81
CA ILE A 20 10.33 0.72 6.01
C ILE A 20 9.99 1.14 4.58
N HIS A 21 10.61 2.21 4.11
CA HIS A 21 10.37 2.74 2.77
C HIS A 21 11.53 3.61 2.29
N SER A 22 11.55 3.99 1.01
CA SER A 22 12.67 4.70 0.37
C SER A 22 13.02 6.05 0.98
N ARG A 23 12.05 6.72 1.63
CA ARG A 23 12.27 7.99 2.33
C ARG A 23 12.86 7.85 3.76
N LYS A 24 13.11 6.64 4.26
CA LYS A 24 13.82 6.43 5.53
C LYS A 24 15.33 6.41 5.27
N THR A 25 16.12 6.91 6.22
CA THR A 25 17.59 6.85 6.16
C THR A 25 18.06 5.39 6.17
N GLN A 26 19.23 5.11 5.60
CA GLN A 26 19.79 3.75 5.59
C GLN A 26 19.93 3.18 7.02
N SER A 27 20.40 3.98 7.97
CA SER A 27 20.52 3.58 9.38
C SER A 27 19.17 3.18 9.98
N ALA A 28 18.11 3.97 9.73
CA ALA A 28 16.76 3.62 10.20
C ALA A 28 16.25 2.32 9.55
N ARG A 29 16.52 2.11 8.26
CA ARG A 29 16.16 0.87 7.56
C ARG A 29 16.86 -0.35 8.16
N THR A 30 18.17 -0.25 8.43
CA THR A 30 18.95 -1.32 9.08
C THR A 30 18.38 -1.65 10.46
N LYS A 31 18.15 -0.64 11.31
CA LYS A 31 17.60 -0.81 12.65
C LYS A 31 16.25 -1.54 12.64
N VAL A 32 15.32 -1.09 11.79
CA VAL A 32 13.99 -1.73 11.68
C VAL A 32 14.10 -3.15 11.13
N SER A 33 14.98 -3.40 10.17
CA SER A 33 15.21 -4.74 9.64
C SER A 33 15.73 -5.69 10.70
N ASP A 34 16.70 -5.25 11.51
CA ASP A 34 17.27 -6.03 12.61
C ASP A 34 16.24 -6.33 13.70
N GLU A 35 15.40 -5.35 14.02
CA GLU A 35 14.31 -5.50 14.98
C GLU A 35 13.26 -6.51 14.48
N PHE A 36 12.85 -6.42 13.21
CA PHE A 36 11.87 -7.34 12.64
C PHE A 36 12.38 -8.78 12.63
N ARG A 37 13.67 -9.01 12.30
CA ARG A 37 14.28 -10.34 12.34
C ARG A 37 14.29 -10.98 13.72
N LYS A 38 14.36 -10.19 14.78
CA LYS A 38 14.50 -10.67 16.17
C LYS A 38 13.17 -10.75 16.91
N SER A 39 12.13 -10.08 16.41
CA SER A 39 10.85 -9.94 17.08
C SER A 39 9.89 -11.07 16.74
N LYS A 40 9.04 -11.45 17.70
CA LYS A 40 7.85 -12.29 17.46
C LYS A 40 6.60 -11.40 17.47
N GLY A 41 5.68 -11.62 16.53
CA GLY A 41 4.42 -10.87 16.48
C GLY A 41 4.55 -9.40 16.09
N LEU A 42 5.52 -9.06 15.23
CA LEU A 42 5.68 -7.71 14.69
C LEU A 42 5.11 -7.64 13.27
N ILE A 43 4.48 -6.52 12.91
CA ILE A 43 4.02 -6.24 11.55
C ILE A 43 4.97 -5.24 10.89
N LEU A 44 5.61 -5.63 9.79
CA LEU A 44 6.45 -4.74 8.99
C LEU A 44 5.68 -4.20 7.79
N VAL A 45 5.35 -2.91 7.81
CA VAL A 45 4.73 -2.22 6.68
C VAL A 45 5.84 -1.71 5.76
N SER A 46 5.94 -2.26 4.55
CA SER A 46 7.05 -1.97 3.64
C SER A 46 6.58 -1.51 2.27
N SER A 47 7.36 -0.64 1.62
CA SER A 47 7.35 -0.51 0.16
C SER A 47 8.29 -1.56 -0.47
N ASP A 48 8.55 -1.50 -1.77
CA ASP A 48 9.44 -2.47 -2.44
C ASP A 48 10.92 -2.44 -2.01
N VAL A 49 11.29 -1.55 -1.07
CA VAL A 49 12.65 -1.47 -0.52
C VAL A 49 13.09 -2.73 0.21
N SER A 50 12.15 -3.56 0.68
CA SER A 50 12.46 -4.84 1.34
C SER A 50 12.19 -6.05 0.45
N ALA A 51 11.80 -5.85 -0.82
CA ALA A 51 11.48 -6.95 -1.72
C ALA A 51 12.71 -7.74 -2.18
N ARG A 52 13.92 -7.17 -2.08
CA ARG A 52 15.18 -7.80 -2.53
C ARG A 52 16.30 -7.64 -1.50
N GLY A 53 17.16 -8.64 -1.37
CA GLY A 53 18.40 -8.57 -0.58
C GLY A 53 18.21 -8.58 0.95
N VAL A 54 16.98 -8.65 1.46
CA VAL A 54 16.73 -8.75 2.90
C VAL A 54 16.11 -10.11 3.23
N ASP A 55 16.80 -10.84 4.10
CA ASP A 55 16.29 -12.09 4.67
C ASP A 55 15.55 -11.81 5.98
N TYR A 56 14.26 -12.15 6.00
CA TYR A 56 13.43 -12.15 7.20
C TYR A 56 13.05 -13.59 7.47
N PRO A 57 13.67 -14.26 8.46
CA PRO A 57 13.25 -15.60 8.83
C PRO A 57 11.83 -15.55 9.37
N ASP A 58 11.08 -16.63 9.16
CA ASP A 58 9.86 -16.93 9.92
C ASP A 58 8.71 -15.94 9.71
N VAL A 59 8.68 -15.27 8.56
CA VAL A 59 7.51 -14.49 8.13
C VAL A 59 6.36 -15.47 7.88
N THR A 60 5.31 -15.39 8.68
CA THR A 60 4.13 -16.29 8.61
C THR A 60 3.12 -15.84 7.55
N LEU A 61 3.04 -14.53 7.28
CA LEU A 61 2.07 -13.94 6.37
C LEU A 61 2.70 -12.80 5.58
N VAL A 62 2.51 -12.82 4.26
CA VAL A 62 2.77 -11.69 3.36
C VAL A 62 1.43 -11.16 2.87
N MET A 63 1.07 -9.95 3.28
CA MET A 63 -0.09 -9.22 2.76
C MET A 63 0.36 -8.14 1.79
N GLN A 64 -0.13 -8.22 0.55
CA GLN A 64 0.11 -7.24 -0.51
C GLN A 64 -1.17 -6.43 -0.70
N VAL A 65 -1.09 -5.10 -0.57
CA VAL A 65 -2.23 -4.19 -0.70
C VAL A 65 -2.09 -3.38 -1.98
N GLY A 66 -3.07 -3.51 -2.87
CA GLY A 66 -3.11 -2.87 -4.17
C GLY A 66 -2.31 -3.60 -5.24
N LEU A 67 -2.42 -3.09 -6.46
CA LEU A 67 -1.78 -3.61 -7.66
C LEU A 67 -0.25 -3.69 -7.50
N PRO A 68 0.38 -4.86 -7.75
CA PRO A 68 1.83 -4.95 -7.96
C PRO A 68 2.23 -4.34 -9.31
N ALA A 69 3.46 -3.82 -9.41
CA ALA A 69 3.96 -3.21 -10.64
C ALA A 69 4.02 -4.21 -11.81
N ASP A 70 4.36 -5.46 -11.50
CA ASP A 70 4.42 -6.57 -12.43
C ASP A 70 4.38 -7.91 -11.67
N ARG A 71 4.34 -9.00 -12.44
CA ARG A 71 4.40 -10.38 -11.96
C ARG A 71 5.64 -10.66 -11.12
N GLU A 72 6.81 -10.17 -11.56
CA GLU A 72 8.09 -10.45 -10.90
C GLU A 72 8.11 -9.84 -9.49
N GLN A 73 7.58 -8.63 -9.35
CA GLN A 73 7.42 -7.95 -8.09
C GLN A 73 6.44 -8.70 -7.16
N TYR A 74 5.32 -9.20 -7.67
CA TYR A 74 4.40 -10.04 -6.89
C TYR A 74 5.11 -11.29 -6.33
N ILE A 75 5.87 -12.00 -7.17
CA ILE A 75 6.62 -13.20 -6.77
C ILE A 75 7.70 -12.85 -5.72
N HIS A 76 8.44 -11.75 -5.92
CA HIS A 76 9.47 -11.32 -4.97
C HIS A 76 8.94 -10.95 -3.60
N ARG A 77 7.75 -10.33 -3.54
CA ARG A 77 7.03 -10.02 -2.31
C ARG A 77 6.56 -11.31 -1.64
N LEU A 78 5.89 -12.19 -2.40
CA LEU A 78 5.39 -13.48 -1.88
C LEU A 78 6.53 -14.34 -1.31
N GLY A 79 7.70 -14.36 -1.96
CA GLY A 79 8.88 -15.10 -1.51
C GLY A 79 9.51 -14.63 -0.19
N ARG A 80 8.90 -13.68 0.54
CA ARG A 80 9.30 -13.37 1.92
C ARG A 80 8.78 -14.39 2.95
N THR A 81 7.71 -15.11 2.65
CA THR A 81 7.16 -16.19 3.50
C THR A 81 7.49 -17.58 2.91
N GLY A 82 7.13 -18.66 3.61
CA GLY A 82 7.28 -20.03 3.09
C GLY A 82 8.73 -20.50 2.91
N ARG A 83 9.69 -19.90 3.64
CA ARG A 83 11.13 -20.14 3.43
C ARG A 83 11.65 -21.28 4.30
N LYS A 84 12.69 -21.98 3.81
CA LYS A 84 13.38 -23.07 4.52
C LYS A 84 12.43 -24.19 4.98
N GLY A 85 11.45 -24.54 4.14
CA GLY A 85 10.47 -25.59 4.42
C GLY A 85 9.42 -25.23 5.48
N LYS A 86 9.36 -23.97 5.92
CA LYS A 86 8.31 -23.49 6.83
C LYS A 86 7.05 -23.15 6.06
N GLU A 87 5.90 -23.30 6.72
CA GLU A 87 4.62 -22.83 6.19
C GLU A 87 4.58 -21.31 6.09
N GLY A 88 3.75 -20.80 5.19
CA GLY A 88 3.62 -19.38 4.92
C GLY A 88 2.38 -19.09 4.10
N GLN A 89 1.74 -17.95 4.39
CA GLN A 89 0.54 -17.52 3.68
C GLN A 89 0.80 -16.23 2.90
N GLY A 90 0.29 -16.17 1.66
CA GLY A 90 0.22 -14.96 0.86
C GLY A 90 -1.21 -14.49 0.71
N ILE A 91 -1.47 -13.20 0.93
CA ILE A 91 -2.76 -12.56 0.64
C ILE A 91 -2.49 -11.38 -0.29
N LEU A 92 -3.21 -11.32 -1.41
CA LEU A 92 -3.21 -10.20 -2.34
C LEU A 92 -4.58 -9.51 -2.26
N LEU A 93 -4.60 -8.29 -1.74
CA LEU A 93 -5.79 -7.46 -1.63
C LEU A 93 -5.87 -6.52 -2.83
N LEU A 94 -6.82 -6.79 -3.72
CA LEU A 94 -7.10 -6.00 -4.92
C LEU A 94 -8.48 -5.34 -4.81
N ALA A 95 -8.57 -4.10 -5.26
CA ALA A 95 -9.86 -3.51 -5.60
C ALA A 95 -10.42 -4.17 -6.88
N PRO A 96 -11.74 -4.15 -7.12
CA PRO A 96 -12.34 -4.80 -8.28
C PRO A 96 -11.73 -4.39 -9.63
N TRP A 97 -11.34 -3.13 -9.79
CA TRP A 97 -10.72 -2.61 -11.01
C TRP A 97 -9.24 -3.03 -11.18
N GLU A 98 -8.61 -3.58 -10.15
CA GLU A 98 -7.24 -4.11 -10.18
C GLU A 98 -7.19 -5.60 -10.55
N MET A 99 -8.34 -6.30 -10.57
CA MET A 99 -8.42 -7.76 -10.81
C MET A 99 -7.83 -8.20 -12.15
N HIS A 100 -7.73 -7.31 -13.13
CA HIS A 100 -7.05 -7.58 -14.41
C HIS A 100 -5.60 -8.10 -14.20
N PHE A 101 -4.95 -7.77 -13.08
CA PHE A 101 -3.64 -8.29 -12.71
C PHE A 101 -3.57 -9.81 -12.63
N LEU A 102 -4.66 -10.47 -12.22
CA LEU A 102 -4.70 -11.92 -12.04
C LEU A 102 -4.41 -12.68 -13.35
N SER A 103 -4.68 -12.07 -14.50
CA SER A 103 -4.30 -12.62 -15.81
C SER A 103 -2.78 -12.80 -15.98
N THR A 104 -1.96 -12.04 -15.25
CA THR A 104 -0.49 -12.09 -15.31
C THR A 104 0.11 -13.18 -14.40
N VAL A 105 -0.71 -13.77 -13.54
CA VAL A 105 -0.36 -14.79 -12.53
C VAL A 105 -1.30 -15.99 -12.59
N ASN A 106 -1.93 -16.22 -13.74
CA ASN A 106 -2.96 -17.25 -13.94
C ASN A 106 -2.44 -18.69 -13.84
N ASP A 107 -1.14 -18.90 -13.99
CA ASP A 107 -0.44 -20.17 -13.80
C ASP A 107 -0.13 -20.46 -12.32
N LEU A 108 -0.33 -19.48 -11.43
CA LEU A 108 -0.18 -19.67 -10.00
C LEU A 108 -1.51 -20.09 -9.38
N SER A 109 -1.46 -21.01 -8.42
CA SER A 109 -2.63 -21.47 -7.66
C SER A 109 -3.13 -20.40 -6.68
N ILE A 110 -3.80 -19.37 -7.22
CA ILE A 110 -4.44 -18.31 -6.45
C ILE A 110 -5.93 -18.61 -6.38
N SER A 111 -6.47 -18.66 -5.17
CA SER A 111 -7.91 -18.78 -4.92
C SER A 111 -8.45 -17.50 -4.31
N GLU A 112 -9.69 -17.16 -4.67
CA GLU A 112 -10.38 -16.06 -4.03
C GLU A 112 -10.73 -16.46 -2.59
N ALA A 113 -10.30 -15.65 -1.63
CA ALA A 113 -10.61 -15.84 -0.23
C ALA A 113 -11.96 -15.21 0.10
N ALA A 114 -12.74 -15.85 0.97
CA ALA A 114 -13.95 -15.25 1.51
C ALA A 114 -13.58 -13.95 2.25
N THR A 115 -14.37 -12.89 2.02
CA THR A 115 -14.19 -11.64 2.74
C THR A 115 -14.49 -11.90 4.23
N PRO A 116 -13.55 -11.58 5.15
CA PRO A 116 -13.81 -11.77 6.57
C PRO A 116 -14.95 -10.87 7.01
N SER A 117 -15.85 -11.40 7.84
CA SER A 117 -16.88 -10.58 8.49
C SER A 117 -16.20 -9.58 9.43
N VAL A 118 -16.33 -8.29 9.13
CA VAL A 118 -15.81 -7.23 10.00
C VAL A 118 -16.97 -6.68 10.82
N ASP A 119 -16.93 -6.87 12.13
CA ASP A 119 -17.95 -6.33 13.01
C ASP A 119 -17.89 -4.80 13.09
N SER A 120 -19.01 -4.20 13.51
CA SER A 120 -19.16 -2.74 13.59
C SER A 120 -18.14 -2.06 14.51
N SER A 121 -17.61 -2.75 15.52
CA SER A 121 -16.62 -2.21 16.45
C SER A 121 -15.25 -2.07 15.77
N ILE A 122 -14.84 -3.05 14.96
CA ILE A 122 -13.61 -2.96 14.16
C ILE A 122 -13.74 -1.84 13.13
N GLN A 123 -14.89 -1.73 12.46
CA GLN A 123 -15.13 -0.65 11.49
C GLN A 123 -15.03 0.74 12.15
N ALA A 124 -15.63 0.91 13.33
CA ALA A 124 -15.54 2.15 14.10
C ALA A 124 -14.09 2.45 14.53
N ALA A 125 -13.37 1.45 15.04
CA ALA A 125 -11.98 1.59 15.46
C ALA A 125 -11.06 2.01 14.30
N VAL A 126 -11.22 1.40 13.12
CA VAL A 126 -10.46 1.76 11.92
C VAL A 126 -10.80 3.18 11.46
N LYS A 127 -12.09 3.56 11.46
CA LYS A 127 -12.52 4.92 11.09
C LYS A 127 -11.93 5.97 12.02
N ASP A 128 -11.91 5.71 13.32
CA ASP A 128 -11.31 6.61 14.31
C ASP A 128 -9.77 6.64 14.23
N ALA A 129 -9.14 5.51 13.94
CA ALA A 129 -7.70 5.45 13.66
C ALA A 129 -7.35 6.34 12.45
N VAL A 130 -8.08 6.20 11.34
CA VAL A 130 -7.90 7.03 10.13
C VAL A 130 -8.12 8.51 10.42
N ARG A 131 -9.06 8.89 11.29
CA ARG A 131 -9.28 10.29 11.71
C ARG A 131 -8.08 10.87 12.45
N ARG A 132 -7.38 10.06 13.26
CA ARG A 132 -6.22 10.48 14.07
C ARG A 132 -4.90 10.57 13.29
N VAL A 133 -4.84 10.04 12.07
CA VAL A 133 -3.67 10.16 11.19
C VAL A 133 -3.43 11.63 10.81
N GLU A 134 -2.16 12.04 10.77
CA GLU A 134 -1.76 13.39 10.37
C GLU A 134 -2.23 13.72 8.95
N MET A 135 -2.77 14.94 8.74
CA MET A 135 -3.21 15.39 7.42
C MET A 135 -2.08 15.32 6.38
N LYS A 136 -0.85 15.69 6.76
CA LYS A 136 0.33 15.59 5.89
C LYS A 136 0.59 14.16 5.40
N SER A 137 0.33 13.15 6.25
CA SER A 137 0.47 11.74 5.86
C SER A 137 -0.58 11.34 4.83
N LYS A 138 -1.83 11.80 5.00
CA LYS A 138 -2.93 11.58 4.04
C LYS A 138 -2.66 12.25 2.70
N GLU A 139 -2.27 13.54 2.70
CA GLU A 139 -1.90 14.28 1.49
C GLU A 139 -0.76 13.61 0.74
N SER A 140 0.29 13.21 1.47
CA SER A 140 1.42 12.52 0.89
C SER A 140 1.05 11.10 0.40
N ALA A 141 0.05 10.45 0.99
CA ALA A 141 -0.45 9.16 0.50
C ALA A 141 -1.27 9.35 -0.78
N TYR A 142 -2.17 10.33 -0.82
CA TYR A 142 -2.95 10.69 -2.01
C TYR A 142 -2.06 10.99 -3.21
N GLN A 143 -1.06 11.87 -3.05
CA GLN A 143 -0.13 12.20 -4.13
C GLN A 143 0.68 10.97 -4.60
N ALA A 144 1.08 10.10 -3.67
CA ALA A 144 1.84 8.89 -4.01
C ALA A 144 0.96 7.86 -4.74
N TRP A 145 -0.28 7.68 -4.29
CA TRP A 145 -1.28 6.82 -4.92
C TRP A 145 -1.57 7.29 -6.35
N LEU A 146 -1.88 8.58 -6.53
CA LEU A 146 -2.16 9.16 -7.85
C LEU A 146 -0.97 8.99 -8.79
N GLY A 147 0.24 9.27 -8.31
CA GLY A 147 1.46 9.10 -9.10
C GLY A 147 1.68 7.65 -9.53
N TYR A 148 1.44 6.68 -8.64
CA TYR A 148 1.58 5.26 -8.92
C TYR A 148 0.60 4.81 -9.99
N TYR A 149 -0.71 5.03 -9.82
CA TYR A 149 -1.69 4.58 -10.82
C TYR A 149 -1.64 5.39 -12.12
N ASN A 150 -1.16 6.64 -12.08
CA ASN A 150 -0.88 7.39 -13.31
C ASN A 150 0.27 6.78 -14.13
N SER A 151 1.19 6.02 -13.52
CA SER A 151 2.26 5.32 -14.26
C SER A 151 1.86 3.92 -14.73
N HIS A 152 0.75 3.36 -14.24
CA HIS A 152 0.31 2.01 -14.59
C HIS A 152 -0.47 1.99 -15.90
N LYS A 153 -0.11 1.08 -16.82
CA LYS A 153 -0.70 1.01 -18.18
C LYS A 153 -2.21 0.79 -18.19
N ALA A 154 -2.76 0.11 -17.18
CA ALA A 154 -4.18 -0.18 -17.09
C ALA A 154 -5.02 1.06 -16.71
N THR A 155 -4.46 1.93 -15.87
CA THR A 155 -5.14 3.12 -15.33
C THR A 155 -4.73 4.43 -16.00
N ASN A 156 -3.56 4.47 -16.66
CA ASN A 156 -3.01 5.73 -17.16
C ASN A 156 -3.69 6.24 -18.45
N ARG A 157 -4.42 5.39 -19.17
CA ARG A 157 -5.06 5.73 -20.46
C ARG A 157 -6.31 6.58 -20.26
N ASP A 158 -7.09 6.28 -19.23
CA ASP A 158 -8.31 7.00 -18.89
C ASP A 158 -8.07 7.93 -17.70
N LYS A 159 -7.76 9.19 -18.01
CA LYS A 159 -7.50 10.21 -16.97
C LYS A 159 -8.75 10.55 -16.16
N ALA A 160 -9.94 10.50 -16.76
CA ALA A 160 -11.18 10.77 -16.04
C ALA A 160 -11.42 9.67 -15.00
N ARG A 161 -11.25 8.40 -15.39
CA ARG A 161 -11.33 7.27 -14.45
C ARG A 161 -10.26 7.35 -13.36
N LEU A 162 -9.03 7.72 -13.70
CA LEU A 162 -7.97 7.91 -12.71
C LEU A 162 -8.34 8.95 -11.65
N VAL A 163 -8.93 10.09 -12.04
CA VAL A 163 -9.38 11.13 -11.11
C VAL A 163 -10.53 10.65 -10.23
N MET A 164 -11.50 9.93 -10.81
CA MET A 164 -12.58 9.33 -10.02
C MET A 164 -12.04 8.35 -8.96
N LEU A 165 -11.12 7.47 -9.35
CA LEU A 165 -10.50 6.52 -8.41
C LEU A 165 -9.64 7.22 -7.35
N ALA A 166 -8.99 8.34 -7.71
CA ALA A 166 -8.25 9.15 -6.76
C ALA A 166 -9.18 9.80 -5.72
N GLU A 167 -10.34 10.31 -6.15
CA GLU A 167 -11.39 10.81 -5.26
C GLU A 167 -11.87 9.72 -4.29
N GLU A 168 -12.20 8.52 -4.80
CA GLU A 168 -12.59 7.37 -3.97
C GLU A 168 -11.49 7.03 -2.93
N PHE A 169 -10.23 7.01 -3.37
CA PHE A 169 -9.10 6.79 -2.46
C PHE A 169 -9.01 7.89 -1.39
N SER A 170 -9.15 9.16 -1.77
CA SER A 170 -9.17 10.30 -0.84
C SER A 170 -10.23 10.14 0.25
N GLN A 171 -11.44 9.75 -0.14
CA GLN A 171 -12.55 9.53 0.79
C GLN A 171 -12.27 8.34 1.72
N SER A 172 -11.72 7.25 1.20
CA SER A 172 -11.36 6.06 2.00
C SER A 172 -10.33 6.33 3.08
N ILE A 173 -9.46 7.34 2.89
CA ILE A 173 -8.46 7.77 3.88
C ILE A 173 -8.97 8.91 4.77
N GLY A 174 -10.28 9.18 4.73
CA GLY A 174 -10.98 10.10 5.60
C GLY A 174 -10.76 11.57 5.27
N LEU A 175 -10.53 11.90 4.00
CA LEU A 175 -10.51 13.29 3.52
C LEU A 175 -11.89 13.64 2.95
N ALA A 176 -12.43 14.79 3.34
CA ALA A 176 -13.73 15.26 2.83
C ALA A 176 -13.66 15.68 1.35
N VAL A 177 -12.49 16.15 0.92
CA VAL A 177 -12.20 16.54 -0.47
C VAL A 177 -10.75 16.15 -0.78
N PRO A 178 -10.42 15.84 -2.05
CA PRO A 178 -9.04 15.57 -2.44
C PRO A 178 -8.11 16.73 -2.09
N PRO A 179 -6.90 16.45 -1.62
CA PRO A 179 -5.95 17.51 -1.33
C PRO A 179 -5.41 18.13 -2.62
N ALA A 180 -5.05 19.42 -2.55
CA ALA A 180 -4.43 20.10 -3.67
C ALA A 180 -3.00 19.58 -3.90
N ILE A 181 -2.63 19.38 -5.17
CA ILE A 181 -1.30 18.94 -5.56
C ILE A 181 -0.52 20.14 -6.13
N PRO A 182 0.75 20.34 -5.75
CA PRO A 182 1.59 21.39 -6.32
C PRO A 182 1.61 21.34 -7.86
N LYS A 183 1.41 22.47 -8.53
CA LYS A 183 1.38 22.55 -10.02
C LYS A 183 2.60 21.91 -10.68
N GLN A 184 3.79 22.06 -10.10
CA GLN A 184 5.02 21.45 -10.61
C GLN A 184 4.96 19.91 -10.61
N ILE A 185 4.29 19.32 -9.63
CA ILE A 185 4.13 17.87 -9.51
C ILE A 185 3.11 17.37 -10.54
N LEU A 186 1.97 18.05 -10.69
CA LEU A 186 1.00 17.74 -11.75
C LEU A 186 1.64 17.82 -13.13
N ARG A 187 2.49 18.83 -13.38
CA ARG A 187 3.25 18.94 -14.62
C ARG A 187 4.19 17.75 -14.84
N LYS A 188 4.93 17.32 -13.82
CA LYS A 188 5.80 16.13 -13.91
C LYS A 188 5.00 14.84 -14.15
N MET A 189 3.77 14.78 -13.68
CA MET A 189 2.87 13.64 -13.91
C MET A 189 2.13 13.70 -15.26
N GLY A 190 2.23 14.81 -16.02
CA GLY A 190 1.44 15.02 -17.23
C GLY A 190 -0.06 15.21 -16.93
N LEU A 191 -0.39 15.76 -15.77
CA LEU A 191 -1.77 15.91 -15.27
C LEU A 191 -2.22 17.38 -15.13
N SER A 192 -1.45 18.35 -15.65
CA SER A 192 -1.69 19.79 -15.44
C SER A 192 -3.09 20.27 -15.84
N ASN A 193 -3.70 19.67 -16.87
CA ASN A 193 -4.96 20.12 -17.45
C ASN A 193 -6.08 19.07 -17.30
N VAL A 194 -5.92 18.13 -16.36
CA VAL A 194 -6.92 17.08 -16.15
C VAL A 194 -8.00 17.62 -15.19
N PRO A 195 -9.28 17.71 -15.62
CA PRO A 195 -10.37 18.17 -14.77
C PRO A 195 -10.53 17.31 -13.51
N GLY A 196 -10.97 17.94 -12.42
CA GLY A 196 -11.22 17.28 -11.13
C GLY A 196 -9.99 17.16 -10.22
N LEU A 197 -8.77 17.38 -10.73
CA LEU A 197 -7.58 17.52 -9.87
C LEU A 197 -7.45 18.93 -9.33
N ARG A 198 -7.28 19.05 -8.01
CA ARG A 198 -7.03 20.32 -7.34
C ARG A 198 -5.55 20.66 -7.38
N SER A 199 -5.21 21.91 -7.70
CA SER A 199 -3.83 22.39 -7.73
C SER A 199 -3.56 23.46 -6.68
N SER A 200 -2.38 23.44 -6.07
CA SER A 200 -1.84 24.51 -5.22
C SER A 200 -0.66 25.19 -5.88
#